data_AF-A0A4S2DG27-F1
#
_entry.id   AF-A0A4S2DG27-F1
#
_cell.length_a   1.000
_cell.length_b   1.000
_cell.length_c   1.000
_cell.angle_alpha   90.00
_cell.angle_beta   90.00
_cell.angle_gamma   90.00
#
_symmetry.space_group_name_H-M   'P 1'
#
loop_
_entity.id
_entity.type
_entity.pdbx_description
1 polymer ?
#
loop_
_entity_poly.entity_id
_entity_poly.type
_entity_poly.pdbx_seq_one_letter_code
_entity_poly.pdbx_strand_id
1 'polypeptide(L)'
;MIKVTINGKEVLVNNEDNLLKAAKSNGIDIPALCFLEDCGNVGQCGVCLVEIEGQDDLVKACCVTPEEGMVINTNTERVQEAVKATVASLLDKHEFKCGPCKRRENCEFLKLVIKTRAKATKPFVVADKSEYVDDRSKSIVIDRTKCVTCGRCVAACKTKTGTESIKFIEVDGEKIIGPENLKCFDDTNCLLCGQCVAACPVDALSEKSHMDRVKDALEDEEKHVIVAMAPSVRTAMGELFKMGYGVDVTGKTYTALRQLGFDKIFDINFGADMTIMEEATELIERIKTGGPFPMFTSCCPAWVRQVENYYPNLLGNLSTAKSPQQIFGAASKTYYPIISDIDPKNVFTVTIMPCTAKKYEADRAEMENNGLRNIDAVITTRELAKMIKDAKIDFAKLEDSEADPAMGEYTGAGAIFGATGGVMEAALRTAKDFVEGKDLENIEYEEVRGLAGIKEATVEIGGENYNVAVINGSSSLFDFINSGKLEEKKYHFIEVMACPGGCVNGGGQPHVNPSDRLTMDIRSVRASVLYNQDKNLKKRKSHENGALNKMYDTYMGEPGHGKAHELLHMSYKNK
;
A
#
# COMPACT_ATOMS: atom_id res chain seq x y z
N MET A 1 28.84 23.65 -0.23
CA MET A 1 29.43 22.35 -0.59
C MET A 1 30.68 22.21 0.23
N ILE A 2 30.92 21.03 0.78
CA ILE A 2 32.16 20.71 1.49
C ILE A 2 32.93 19.64 0.73
N LYS A 3 34.24 19.62 0.90
CA LYS A 3 35.13 18.60 0.33
C LYS A 3 35.44 17.55 1.37
N VAL A 4 35.25 16.29 0.98
CA VAL A 4 35.69 15.13 1.74
C VAL A 4 36.44 14.18 0.82
N THR A 5 37.35 13.39 1.37
CA THR A 5 38.07 12.35 0.63
C THR A 5 37.50 11.00 1.00
N ILE A 6 36.97 10.24 0.05
CA ILE A 6 36.46 8.87 0.29
C ILE A 6 37.26 7.90 -0.57
N ASN A 7 37.95 6.94 0.06
CA ASN A 7 38.84 5.98 -0.60
C ASN A 7 39.87 6.64 -1.52
N GLY A 8 40.49 7.72 -1.06
CA GLY A 8 41.47 8.51 -1.82
C GLY A 8 40.89 9.39 -2.94
N LYS A 9 39.57 9.41 -3.13
CA LYS A 9 38.89 10.28 -4.12
C LYS A 9 38.27 11.49 -3.42
N GLU A 10 38.65 12.69 -3.83
CA GLU A 10 37.96 13.93 -3.42
C GLU A 10 36.54 13.94 -4.02
N VAL A 11 35.55 14.16 -3.16
CA VAL A 11 34.14 14.26 -3.54
C VAL A 11 33.51 15.50 -2.93
N LEU A 12 32.53 16.06 -3.65
CA LEU A 12 31.76 17.21 -3.18
C LEU A 12 30.48 16.72 -2.51
N VAL A 13 30.22 17.25 -1.33
CA VAL A 13 29.05 16.92 -0.52
C VAL A 13 28.19 18.18 -0.38
N ASN A 14 26.91 18.03 -0.68
CA ASN A 14 25.88 19.05 -0.82
C ASN A 14 24.73 18.80 0.16
N ASN A 15 24.89 19.27 1.39
CA ASN A 15 23.85 19.22 2.42
C ASN A 15 23.36 17.80 2.75
N GLU A 16 24.09 16.74 2.40
CA GLU A 16 23.73 15.40 2.86
C GLU A 16 23.91 15.27 4.38
N ASP A 17 22.86 14.78 5.04
CA ASP A 17 22.83 14.69 6.51
C ASP A 17 23.81 13.65 7.09
N ASN A 18 24.34 12.74 6.28
CA ASN A 18 25.26 11.71 6.77
C ASN A 18 26.20 11.16 5.67
N LEU A 19 27.32 10.57 6.11
CA LEU A 19 28.34 9.98 5.23
C LEU A 19 27.80 8.88 4.30
N LEU A 20 26.79 8.10 4.73
CA LEU A 20 26.16 7.09 3.88
C LEU A 20 25.48 7.72 2.66
N LYS A 21 24.72 8.80 2.86
CA LYS A 21 24.11 9.57 1.77
C LYS A 21 25.17 10.24 0.90
N ALA A 22 26.15 10.90 1.51
CA ALA A 22 27.23 11.58 0.80
C ALA A 22 28.03 10.64 -0.14
N ALA A 23 28.36 9.44 0.35
CA ALA A 23 29.02 8.41 -0.45
C ALA A 23 28.13 7.97 -1.62
N LYS A 24 26.83 7.74 -1.37
CA LYS A 24 25.89 7.28 -2.39
C LYS A 24 25.70 8.31 -3.52
N SER A 25 25.52 9.59 -3.18
CA SER A 25 25.42 10.69 -4.16
C SER A 25 26.64 10.76 -5.10
N ASN A 26 27.79 10.28 -4.64
CA ASN A 26 29.06 10.29 -5.37
C ASN A 26 29.41 8.92 -6.01
N GLY A 27 28.46 7.99 -6.07
CA GLY A 27 28.63 6.68 -6.70
C GLY A 27 29.49 5.71 -5.88
N ILE A 28 29.69 5.96 -4.59
CA ILE A 28 30.46 5.11 -3.68
C ILE A 28 29.51 4.25 -2.86
N ASP A 29 29.75 2.95 -2.83
CA ASP A 29 28.86 1.98 -2.20
C ASP A 29 29.32 1.63 -0.77
N ILE A 30 28.53 2.04 0.22
CA ILE A 30 28.67 1.61 1.63
C ILE A 30 27.48 0.68 1.95
N PRO A 31 27.72 -0.57 2.41
CA PRO A 31 26.64 -1.45 2.81
C PRO A 31 25.77 -0.84 3.91
N ALA A 32 24.45 -1.03 3.85
CA ALA A 32 23.52 -0.60 4.89
C ALA A 32 22.39 -1.61 5.07
N LEU A 33 21.77 -1.62 6.26
CA LEU A 33 20.65 -2.52 6.55
C LEU A 33 19.53 -1.85 7.35
N CYS A 34 19.84 -1.28 8.53
CA CYS A 34 18.81 -0.64 9.39
C CYS A 34 18.45 0.78 8.97
N PHE A 35 19.26 1.43 8.14
CA PHE A 35 18.94 2.72 7.55
C PHE A 35 17.94 2.53 6.41
N LEU A 36 16.86 3.33 6.38
CA LEU A 36 15.87 3.31 5.31
C LEU A 36 15.39 4.73 5.04
N GLU A 37 15.51 5.16 3.78
CA GLU A 37 15.02 6.46 3.35
C GLU A 37 13.51 6.58 3.64
N ASP A 38 13.07 7.77 4.08
CA ASP A 38 11.72 8.11 4.54
C ASP A 38 11.24 7.52 5.89
N CYS A 39 12.08 6.76 6.61
CA CYS A 39 11.78 6.27 7.97
C CYS A 39 12.85 6.69 8.99
N GLY A 40 13.78 7.56 8.57
CA GLY A 40 14.90 8.02 9.39
C GLY A 40 15.99 6.96 9.59
N ASN A 41 16.99 7.35 10.37
CA ASN A 41 18.11 6.47 10.71
C ASN A 41 17.88 5.79 12.06
N VAL A 42 17.78 4.45 12.06
CA VAL A 42 17.76 3.67 13.31
C VAL A 42 19.16 3.58 13.96
N GLY A 43 20.23 3.63 13.15
CA GLY A 43 21.60 3.79 13.64
C GLY A 43 22.20 2.61 14.44
N GLN A 44 21.55 1.45 14.50
CA GLN A 44 21.95 0.38 15.43
C GLN A 44 22.78 -0.74 14.81
N CYS A 45 22.57 -1.12 13.54
CA CYS A 45 23.03 -2.43 13.04
C CYS A 45 24.53 -2.61 12.80
N GLY A 46 25.32 -1.55 12.59
CA GLY A 46 26.77 -1.68 12.32
C GLY A 46 27.15 -2.19 10.91
N VAL A 47 26.21 -2.33 9.98
CA VAL A 47 26.53 -2.78 8.60
C VAL A 47 27.25 -1.70 7.77
N CYS A 48 27.07 -0.43 8.11
CA CYS A 48 27.66 0.73 7.43
C CYS A 48 28.92 1.27 8.11
N LEU A 49 29.70 0.40 8.76
CA LEU A 49 30.94 0.84 9.40
C LEU A 49 31.94 1.37 8.36
N VAL A 50 32.60 2.47 8.70
CA VAL A 50 33.68 3.10 7.94
C VAL A 50 34.77 3.55 8.89
N GLU A 51 35.96 3.76 8.35
CA GLU A 51 37.11 4.31 9.07
C GLU A 51 37.26 5.78 8.69
N ILE A 52 37.50 6.64 9.67
CA ILE A 52 37.82 8.07 9.47
C ILE A 52 39.25 8.29 9.97
N GLU A 53 40.12 8.86 9.15
CA GLU A 53 41.50 9.13 9.57
C GLU A 53 41.53 10.07 10.78
N GLY A 54 42.40 9.76 11.75
CA GLY A 54 42.48 10.47 13.02
C GLY A 54 41.48 9.99 14.08
N GLN A 55 40.62 9.02 13.77
CA GLN A 55 39.75 8.36 14.75
C GLN A 55 40.18 6.91 14.97
N ASP A 56 40.29 6.51 16.24
CA ASP A 56 40.68 5.15 16.58
C ASP A 56 39.55 4.17 16.29
N ASP A 57 38.29 4.52 16.54
CA ASP A 57 37.14 3.63 16.38
C ASP A 57 36.56 3.65 14.95
N LEU A 58 36.01 2.52 14.52
CA LEU A 58 35.15 2.48 13.34
C LEU A 58 33.80 3.12 13.67
N VAL A 59 33.30 3.96 12.75
CA VAL A 59 32.05 4.71 12.95
C VAL A 59 30.98 4.28 11.96
N LYS A 60 29.72 4.48 12.32
CA LYS A 60 28.58 4.13 11.46
C LYS A 60 28.32 5.29 10.50
N ALA A 61 28.55 5.09 9.21
CA ALA A 61 28.40 6.14 8.19
C ALA A 61 27.00 6.78 8.16
N CYS A 62 25.94 6.05 8.52
CA CYS A 62 24.60 6.61 8.61
C CYS A 62 24.39 7.61 9.76
N CYS A 63 25.27 7.62 10.77
CA CYS A 63 25.15 8.42 11.99
C CYS A 63 26.13 9.59 12.07
N VAL A 64 26.99 9.77 11.06
CA VAL A 64 28.04 10.79 11.07
C VAL A 64 27.74 11.82 10.01
N THR A 65 27.62 13.09 10.41
CA THR A 65 27.50 14.23 9.51
C THR A 65 28.82 14.45 8.78
N PRO A 66 28.83 14.64 7.45
CA PRO A 66 30.05 14.94 6.71
C PRO A 66 30.61 16.32 7.10
N GLU A 67 31.94 16.42 7.32
CA GLU A 67 32.64 17.68 7.65
C GLU A 67 33.80 17.93 6.67
N GLU A 68 34.10 19.21 6.42
CA GLU A 68 35.19 19.63 5.52
C GLU A 68 36.52 18.98 5.92
N GLY A 69 37.19 18.38 4.93
CA GLY A 69 38.50 17.76 5.11
C GLY A 69 38.49 16.35 5.71
N MET A 70 37.33 15.77 6.02
CA MET A 70 37.26 14.36 6.45
C MET A 70 37.88 13.43 5.40
N VAL A 71 38.69 12.47 5.86
CA VAL A 71 39.23 11.37 5.03
C VAL A 71 38.62 10.06 5.52
N ILE A 72 37.82 9.43 4.66
CA ILE A 72 37.02 8.25 4.97
C ILE A 72 37.49 7.07 4.13
N ASN A 73 37.77 5.94 4.77
CA ASN A 73 38.07 4.67 4.11
C ASN A 73 36.92 3.68 4.37
N THR A 74 36.29 3.18 3.30
CA THR A 74 35.08 2.35 3.38
C THR A 74 35.35 0.85 3.15
N ASN A 75 36.58 0.48 2.82
CA ASN A 75 36.93 -0.87 2.39
C ASN A 75 38.29 -1.38 2.92
N THR A 76 38.83 -0.81 4.00
CA THR A 76 40.03 -1.36 4.66
C THR A 76 39.76 -2.77 5.19
N GLU A 77 40.80 -3.60 5.37
CA GLU A 77 40.65 -4.95 5.95
C GLU A 77 39.92 -4.90 7.30
N ARG A 78 40.26 -3.91 8.12
CA ARG A 78 39.63 -3.63 9.40
C ARG A 78 38.12 -3.39 9.27
N VAL A 79 37.70 -2.55 8.32
CA VAL A 79 36.27 -2.29 8.03
C VAL A 79 35.59 -3.57 7.51
N GLN A 80 36.22 -4.28 6.58
CA GLN A 80 35.64 -5.48 5.97
C GLN A 80 35.38 -6.59 7.00
N GLU A 81 36.35 -6.89 7.88
CA GLU A 81 36.17 -7.92 8.91
C GLU A 81 35.15 -7.49 9.98
N ALA A 82 35.09 -6.21 10.36
CA ALA A 82 34.08 -5.71 11.30
C ALA A 82 32.65 -5.82 10.73
N VAL A 83 32.44 -5.45 9.46
CA VAL A 83 31.14 -5.57 8.79
C VAL A 83 30.77 -7.05 8.62
N LYS A 84 31.72 -7.91 8.26
CA LYS A 84 31.50 -9.36 8.13
C LYS A 84 31.15 -10.01 9.46
N ALA A 85 31.82 -9.65 10.55
CA ALA A 85 31.49 -10.10 11.91
C ALA A 85 30.07 -9.65 12.32
N THR A 86 29.70 -8.42 11.99
CA THR A 86 28.33 -7.92 12.18
C THR A 86 27.28 -8.78 11.46
N VAL A 87 27.52 -9.08 10.17
CA VAL A 87 26.59 -9.92 9.38
C VAL A 87 26.57 -11.38 9.88
N ALA A 88 27.70 -11.92 10.33
CA ALA A 88 27.78 -13.24 10.94
C ALA A 88 26.94 -13.34 12.23
N SER A 89 26.99 -12.31 13.08
CA SER A 89 26.17 -12.25 14.30
C SER A 89 24.66 -12.23 13.98
N LEU A 90 24.25 -11.57 12.90
CA LEU A 90 22.86 -11.63 12.44
C LEU A 90 22.49 -13.02 11.92
N LEU A 91 23.41 -13.73 11.25
CA LEU A 91 23.20 -15.10 10.77
C LEU A 91 23.03 -16.10 11.92
N ASP A 92 23.68 -15.89 13.07
CA ASP A 92 23.55 -16.73 14.26
C ASP A 92 22.12 -16.74 14.86
N LYS A 93 21.27 -15.80 14.43
CA LYS A 93 19.86 -15.69 14.83
C LYS A 93 18.87 -15.75 13.66
N HIS A 94 19.34 -16.12 12.47
CA HIS A 94 18.55 -16.09 11.24
C HIS A 94 18.49 -17.48 10.59
N GLU A 95 17.28 -17.99 10.40
CA GLU A 95 17.10 -19.28 9.73
C GLU A 95 17.38 -19.10 8.23
N PHE A 96 18.61 -19.35 7.82
CA PHE A 96 19.11 -19.06 6.47
C PHE A 96 18.74 -20.16 5.45
N LYS A 97 17.43 -20.38 5.28
CA LYS A 97 16.84 -21.30 4.29
C LYS A 97 16.14 -20.50 3.19
N CYS A 98 16.88 -20.11 2.16
CA CYS A 98 16.36 -19.21 1.13
C CYS A 98 15.43 -19.88 0.11
N GLY A 99 15.51 -21.20 -0.10
CA GLY A 99 14.72 -21.94 -1.10
C GLY A 99 13.21 -21.63 -1.06
N PRO A 100 12.52 -21.89 0.07
CA PRO A 100 11.09 -21.63 0.21
C PRO A 100 10.73 -20.19 0.64
N CYS A 101 11.73 -19.32 0.84
CA CYS A 101 11.54 -17.97 1.38
C CYS A 101 10.85 -17.05 0.36
N LYS A 102 9.82 -16.30 0.79
CA LYS A 102 9.05 -15.40 -0.10
C LYS A 102 9.90 -14.23 -0.61
N ARG A 103 10.94 -13.87 0.14
CA ARG A 103 11.90 -12.80 -0.21
C ARG A 103 13.13 -13.29 -0.97
N ARG A 104 13.20 -14.56 -1.42
CA ARG A 104 14.39 -15.15 -2.08
C ARG A 104 14.97 -14.27 -3.20
N GLU A 105 14.12 -13.58 -3.96
CA GLU A 105 14.53 -12.85 -5.16
C GLU A 105 14.90 -11.38 -4.90
N ASN A 106 14.56 -10.84 -3.73
CA ASN A 106 14.76 -9.43 -3.40
C ASN A 106 15.10 -9.19 -1.90
N CYS A 107 15.67 -10.18 -1.23
CA CYS A 107 16.11 -10.09 0.18
C CYS A 107 17.38 -9.25 0.28
N GLU A 108 17.36 -8.22 1.12
CA GLU A 108 18.51 -7.35 1.34
C GLU A 108 19.59 -8.06 2.17
N PHE A 109 19.18 -8.87 3.16
CA PHE A 109 20.12 -9.61 3.99
C PHE A 109 20.87 -10.69 3.22
N LEU A 110 20.21 -11.40 2.30
CA LEU A 110 20.87 -12.37 1.41
C LEU A 110 21.97 -11.68 0.58
N LYS A 111 21.69 -10.49 0.02
CA LYS A 111 22.70 -9.71 -0.72
C LYS A 111 23.90 -9.35 0.16
N LEU A 112 23.67 -8.96 1.42
CA LEU A 112 24.74 -8.64 2.37
C LEU A 112 25.58 -9.87 2.75
N VAL A 113 24.94 -11.01 3.00
CA VAL A 113 25.63 -12.28 3.30
C VAL A 113 26.54 -12.68 2.14
N ILE A 114 26.05 -12.61 0.90
CA ILE A 114 26.85 -12.90 -0.30
C ILE A 114 28.00 -11.89 -0.43
N LYS A 115 27.73 -10.59 -0.29
CA LYS A 115 28.71 -9.51 -0.44
C LYS A 115 29.86 -9.61 0.57
N THR A 116 29.56 -9.94 1.82
CA THR A 116 30.54 -10.02 2.92
C THR A 116 31.15 -11.41 3.08
N ARG A 117 30.60 -12.44 2.42
CA ARG A 117 30.94 -13.85 2.63
C ARG A 117 30.85 -14.28 4.10
N ALA A 118 29.98 -13.63 4.86
CA ALA A 118 29.76 -13.95 6.26
C ALA A 118 29.21 -15.38 6.42
N LYS A 119 29.58 -16.02 7.53
CA LYS A 119 29.11 -17.35 7.91
C LYS A 119 28.65 -17.29 9.36
N ALA A 120 27.56 -18.00 9.68
CA ALA A 120 27.15 -18.19 11.06
C ALA A 120 28.27 -18.90 11.84
N THR A 121 28.53 -18.46 13.06
CA THR A 121 29.32 -19.19 14.05
C THR A 121 28.60 -20.48 14.42
N LYS A 122 27.27 -20.41 14.57
CA LYS A 122 26.40 -21.56 14.80
C LYS A 122 25.14 -21.39 13.94
N PRO A 123 24.87 -22.28 12.97
CA PRO A 123 23.66 -22.20 12.17
C PRO A 123 22.39 -22.17 13.03
N PHE A 124 21.56 -21.15 12.84
CA PHE A 124 20.27 -21.04 13.49
C PHE A 124 19.24 -21.93 12.79
N VAL A 125 18.96 -23.09 13.40
CA VAL A 125 17.98 -24.05 12.90
C VAL A 125 16.92 -24.25 13.97
N VAL A 126 15.69 -23.87 13.64
CA VAL A 126 14.53 -23.99 14.51
C VAL A 126 13.77 -25.24 14.11
N ALA A 127 13.56 -26.16 15.06
CA ALA A 127 12.81 -27.39 14.84
C ALA A 127 11.29 -27.13 14.85
N ASP A 128 10.82 -26.36 15.82
CA ASP A 128 9.43 -25.91 15.91
C ASP A 128 9.33 -24.39 15.77
N LYS A 129 8.60 -23.96 14.74
CA LYS A 129 8.40 -22.55 14.42
C LYS A 129 7.20 -21.91 15.13
N SER A 130 6.38 -22.69 15.80
CA SER A 130 5.16 -22.22 16.48
C SER A 130 5.41 -21.02 17.39
N GLU A 131 6.50 -21.05 18.16
CA GLU A 131 6.91 -19.97 19.07
C GLU A 131 7.47 -18.72 18.36
N TYR A 132 7.87 -18.85 17.09
CA TYR A 132 8.45 -17.77 16.30
C TYR A 132 7.44 -17.11 15.36
N VAL A 133 6.41 -17.85 14.95
CA VAL A 133 5.45 -17.42 13.95
C VAL A 133 4.17 -16.92 14.62
N ASP A 134 3.81 -15.68 14.33
CA ASP A 134 2.51 -15.12 14.69
C ASP A 134 1.70 -14.85 13.42
N ASP A 135 0.72 -15.71 13.17
CA ASP A 135 -0.16 -15.64 12.00
C ASP A 135 -1.63 -15.40 12.38
N ARG A 136 -1.91 -14.98 13.62
CA ARG A 136 -3.27 -14.79 14.15
C ARG A 136 -4.06 -13.69 13.43
N SER A 137 -3.37 -12.65 12.95
CA SER A 137 -3.98 -11.53 12.24
C SER A 137 -4.58 -11.95 10.90
N LYS A 138 -5.64 -11.25 10.49
CA LYS A 138 -6.23 -11.34 9.15
C LYS A 138 -5.36 -10.69 8.07
N SER A 139 -4.35 -9.90 8.45
CA SER A 139 -3.60 -9.05 7.51
C SER A 139 -2.09 -9.23 7.54
N ILE A 140 -1.47 -9.39 8.72
CA ILE A 140 0.00 -9.33 8.89
C ILE A 140 0.49 -10.57 9.63
N VAL A 141 1.54 -11.21 9.12
CA VAL A 141 2.21 -12.36 9.75
C VAL A 141 3.62 -11.97 10.15
N ILE A 142 4.07 -12.41 11.33
CA ILE A 142 5.46 -12.29 11.78
C ILE A 142 6.11 -13.68 11.76
N ASP A 143 7.26 -13.83 11.08
CA ASP A 143 8.17 -14.97 11.27
C ASP A 143 9.47 -14.48 11.91
N ARG A 144 9.58 -14.65 13.23
CA ARG A 144 10.75 -14.17 13.99
C ARG A 144 12.02 -14.94 13.66
N THR A 145 11.94 -16.15 13.08
CA THR A 145 13.13 -16.90 12.63
C THR A 145 13.90 -16.17 11.54
N LYS A 146 13.27 -15.21 10.85
CA LYS A 146 13.89 -14.39 9.81
C LYS A 146 14.26 -13.00 10.29
N CYS A 147 13.85 -12.59 11.48
CA CYS A 147 14.03 -11.22 11.97
C CYS A 147 15.51 -10.94 12.22
N VAL A 148 16.01 -9.83 11.66
CA VAL A 148 17.38 -9.33 11.90
C VAL A 148 17.40 -8.19 12.92
N THR A 149 16.30 -8.01 13.68
CA THR A 149 16.13 -6.98 14.73
C THR A 149 16.54 -5.56 14.32
N CYS A 150 16.45 -5.24 13.03
CA CYS A 150 16.98 -3.97 12.50
C CYS A 150 16.19 -2.73 12.93
N GLY A 151 14.93 -2.89 13.36
CA GLY A 151 14.07 -1.79 13.81
C GLY A 151 13.37 -1.00 12.70
N ARG A 152 13.58 -1.31 11.41
CA ARG A 152 12.91 -0.62 10.30
C ARG A 152 11.38 -0.67 10.37
N CYS A 153 10.82 -1.80 10.81
CA CYS A 153 9.37 -1.93 10.97
C CYS A 153 8.80 -1.02 12.08
N VAL A 154 9.52 -0.89 13.21
CA VAL A 154 9.18 -0.01 14.32
C VAL A 154 9.25 1.45 13.87
N ALA A 155 10.37 1.85 13.25
CA ALA A 155 10.56 3.20 12.72
C ALA A 155 9.51 3.56 11.67
N ALA A 156 9.25 2.68 10.70
CA ALA A 156 8.24 2.90 9.68
C ALA A 156 6.83 3.03 10.28
N CYS A 157 6.46 2.22 11.28
CA CYS A 157 5.16 2.34 11.92
C CYS A 157 5.01 3.69 12.64
N LYS A 158 6.03 4.11 13.38
CA LYS A 158 6.05 5.44 14.01
C LYS A 158 5.94 6.56 12.98
N THR A 159 6.85 6.62 12.01
CA THR A 159 6.93 7.74 11.07
C THR A 159 5.75 7.79 10.10
N LYS A 160 5.27 6.64 9.60
CA LYS A 160 4.22 6.61 8.57
C LYS A 160 2.80 6.61 9.13
N THR A 161 2.60 6.17 10.38
CA THR A 161 1.25 6.07 10.97
C THR A 161 1.06 6.86 12.25
N GLY A 162 2.11 7.21 12.99
CA GLY A 162 1.98 7.82 14.32
C GLY A 162 1.47 6.88 15.42
N THR A 163 1.08 5.64 15.11
CA THR A 163 0.45 4.72 16.08
C THR A 163 1.43 3.96 16.96
N GLU A 164 2.68 3.77 16.51
CA GLU A 164 3.68 2.93 17.17
C GLU A 164 3.18 1.50 17.52
N SER A 165 2.31 0.93 16.67
CA SER A 165 1.63 -0.36 16.90
C SER A 165 2.53 -1.60 16.83
N ILE A 166 3.79 -1.45 16.43
CA ILE A 166 4.82 -2.50 16.50
C ILE A 166 6.04 -1.92 17.22
N LYS A 167 6.50 -2.62 18.25
CA LYS A 167 7.55 -2.14 19.17
C LYS A 167 8.63 -3.20 19.34
N PHE A 168 9.73 -2.80 19.95
CA PHE A 168 10.67 -3.75 20.56
C PHE A 168 10.11 -4.22 21.90
N ILE A 169 10.21 -5.52 22.16
CA ILE A 169 9.71 -6.17 23.38
C ILE A 169 10.83 -7.10 23.85
N GLU A 170 11.05 -7.14 25.16
CA GLU A 170 11.99 -8.08 25.78
C GLU A 170 11.21 -9.28 26.30
N VAL A 171 11.60 -10.48 25.87
CA VAL A 171 11.01 -11.76 26.28
C VAL A 171 12.16 -12.69 26.61
N ASP A 172 12.21 -13.20 27.84
CA ASP A 172 13.26 -14.10 28.31
C ASP A 172 14.70 -13.60 28.04
N GLY A 173 14.91 -12.29 28.15
CA GLY A 173 16.20 -11.63 27.89
C GLY A 173 16.53 -11.46 26.39
N GLU A 174 15.62 -11.84 25.49
CA GLU A 174 15.75 -11.62 24.05
C GLU A 174 14.89 -10.44 23.57
N LYS A 175 15.51 -9.60 22.73
CA LYS A 175 14.84 -8.47 22.09
C LYS A 175 14.13 -8.93 20.82
N ILE A 176 12.81 -8.95 20.84
CA ILE A 176 11.96 -9.26 19.69
C ILE A 176 11.16 -8.05 19.23
N ILE A 177 10.44 -8.20 18.12
CA ILE A 177 9.44 -7.24 17.65
C ILE A 177 8.04 -7.84 17.77
N GLY A 178 7.04 -6.98 18.01
CA GLY A 178 5.64 -7.37 18.08
C GLY A 178 4.74 -6.20 18.48
N PRO A 179 3.41 -6.40 18.41
CA PRO A 179 2.46 -5.47 19.00
C PRO A 179 2.52 -5.55 20.54
N GLU A 180 1.94 -4.54 21.19
CA GLU A 180 1.89 -4.46 22.65
C GLU A 180 1.33 -5.73 23.30
N ASN A 181 2.00 -6.19 24.36
CA ASN A 181 1.68 -7.43 25.09
C ASN A 181 1.60 -8.68 24.20
N LEU A 182 2.23 -8.67 23.02
CA LEU A 182 2.20 -9.77 22.05
C LEU A 182 0.78 -10.22 21.67
N LYS A 183 -0.19 -9.29 21.70
CA LYS A 183 -1.55 -9.52 21.20
C LYS A 183 -1.54 -9.79 19.70
N CYS A 184 -2.67 -10.24 19.13
CA CYS A 184 -2.87 -10.16 17.70
C CYS A 184 -2.89 -8.69 17.27
N PHE A 185 -2.29 -8.34 16.12
CA PHE A 185 -2.35 -6.95 15.60
C PHE A 185 -3.79 -6.44 15.48
N ASP A 186 -4.73 -7.30 15.09
CA ASP A 186 -6.13 -6.95 14.85
C ASP A 186 -6.83 -6.46 16.12
N ASP A 187 -6.39 -6.95 17.29
CA ASP A 187 -6.91 -6.65 18.64
C ASP A 187 -6.18 -5.48 19.32
N THR A 188 -5.40 -4.73 18.55
CA THR A 188 -4.70 -3.52 19.00
C THR A 188 -5.10 -2.33 18.14
N ASN A 189 -4.56 -1.16 18.47
CA ASN A 189 -4.75 0.03 17.66
C ASN A 189 -4.02 0.00 16.29
N CYS A 190 -3.39 -1.13 15.94
CA CYS A 190 -2.80 -1.33 14.62
C CYS A 190 -3.81 -1.09 13.49
N LEU A 191 -3.39 -0.34 12.49
CA LEU A 191 -4.20 -0.03 11.30
C LEU A 191 -4.14 -1.13 10.23
N LEU A 192 -3.31 -2.15 10.44
CA LEU A 192 -3.08 -3.25 9.48
C LEU A 192 -2.59 -2.79 8.09
N CYS A 193 -2.07 -1.55 8.00
CA CYS A 193 -1.67 -0.91 6.74
C CYS A 193 -0.45 -1.53 6.06
N GLY A 194 0.32 -2.35 6.78
CA GLY A 194 1.47 -3.10 6.24
C GLY A 194 2.69 -2.24 5.91
N GLN A 195 2.77 -0.98 6.36
CA GLN A 195 3.99 -0.18 6.19
C GLN A 195 5.22 -0.82 6.86
N CYS A 196 5.00 -1.55 7.97
CA CYS A 196 6.04 -2.36 8.62
C CYS A 196 6.52 -3.54 7.73
N VAL A 197 5.61 -4.15 6.95
CA VAL A 197 5.92 -5.22 5.98
C VAL A 197 6.74 -4.64 4.83
N ALA A 198 6.32 -3.50 4.26
CA ALA A 198 7.02 -2.83 3.17
C ALA A 198 8.43 -2.35 3.56
N ALA A 199 8.63 -2.01 4.84
CA ALA A 199 9.91 -1.60 5.39
C ALA A 199 10.85 -2.77 5.74
N CYS A 200 10.36 -4.01 5.81
CA CYS A 200 11.16 -5.14 6.27
C CYS A 200 12.21 -5.56 5.21
N PRO A 201 13.51 -5.69 5.56
CA PRO A 201 14.56 -6.09 4.61
C PRO A 201 14.57 -7.59 4.27
N VAL A 202 13.78 -8.38 5.00
CA VAL A 202 13.77 -9.85 5.03
C VAL A 202 12.32 -10.36 5.08
N ASP A 203 12.13 -11.68 5.16
CA ASP A 203 10.79 -12.33 5.20
C ASP A 203 10.22 -12.45 6.62
N ALA A 204 10.61 -11.53 7.52
CA ALA A 204 10.16 -11.57 8.92
C ALA A 204 8.78 -10.99 9.12
N LEU A 205 8.33 -10.12 8.21
CA LEU A 205 6.99 -9.57 8.19
C LEU A 205 6.43 -9.82 6.79
N SER A 206 5.25 -10.39 6.72
CA SER A 206 4.55 -10.67 5.47
C SER A 206 3.04 -10.43 5.61
N GLU A 207 2.35 -10.46 4.48
CA GLU A 207 0.90 -10.51 4.43
C GLU A 207 0.37 -11.89 4.88
N LYS A 208 -0.84 -11.90 5.46
CA LYS A 208 -1.59 -13.14 5.68
C LYS A 208 -1.99 -13.73 4.33
N SER A 209 -1.55 -14.94 4.04
CA SER A 209 -1.77 -15.58 2.73
C SER A 209 -3.26 -15.83 2.48
N HIS A 210 -3.78 -15.45 1.32
CA HIS A 210 -5.07 -15.94 0.79
C HIS A 210 -4.89 -16.82 -0.46
N MET A 211 -3.65 -17.15 -0.80
CA MET A 211 -3.32 -17.98 -1.96
C MET A 211 -4.01 -19.34 -1.93
N ASP A 212 -4.13 -19.96 -0.75
CA ASP A 212 -4.79 -21.27 -0.60
C ASP A 212 -6.28 -21.15 -0.91
N ARG A 213 -6.96 -20.08 -0.44
CA ARG A 213 -8.38 -19.81 -0.78
C ARG A 213 -8.58 -19.70 -2.30
N VAL A 214 -7.66 -19.02 -2.98
CA VAL A 214 -7.73 -18.83 -4.44
C VAL A 214 -7.44 -20.14 -5.18
N LYS A 215 -6.43 -20.88 -4.73
CA LYS A 215 -6.07 -22.17 -5.31
C LYS A 215 -7.23 -23.16 -5.20
N ASP A 216 -7.80 -23.30 -4.00
CA ASP A 216 -8.92 -24.22 -3.75
C ASP A 216 -10.13 -23.86 -4.61
N ALA A 217 -10.42 -22.56 -4.78
CA ALA A 217 -11.51 -22.10 -5.65
C ALA A 217 -11.26 -22.36 -7.14
N LEU A 218 -10.01 -22.22 -7.63
CA LEU A 218 -9.65 -22.50 -9.03
C LEU A 218 -9.63 -24.01 -9.34
N GLU A 219 -9.48 -24.86 -8.33
CA GLU A 219 -9.52 -26.33 -8.46
C GLU A 219 -10.94 -26.91 -8.29
N ASP A 220 -11.92 -26.10 -7.86
CA ASP A 220 -13.31 -26.49 -7.65
C ASP A 220 -14.16 -26.26 -8.91
N GLU A 221 -14.58 -27.34 -9.57
CA GLU A 221 -15.37 -27.30 -10.80
C GLU A 221 -16.76 -26.65 -10.65
N GLU A 222 -17.28 -26.52 -9.42
CA GLU A 222 -18.56 -25.83 -9.18
C GLU A 222 -18.39 -24.31 -9.04
N LYS A 223 -17.16 -23.82 -8.85
CA LYS A 223 -16.89 -22.40 -8.65
C LYS A 223 -16.66 -21.67 -9.97
N HIS A 224 -17.23 -20.48 -10.03
CA HIS A 224 -16.96 -19.49 -11.05
C HIS A 224 -16.11 -18.38 -10.45
N VAL A 225 -14.81 -18.41 -10.72
CA VAL A 225 -13.80 -17.59 -10.06
C VAL A 225 -13.55 -16.31 -10.83
N ILE A 226 -14.03 -15.21 -10.28
CA ILE A 226 -13.83 -13.86 -10.80
C ILE A 226 -12.60 -13.24 -10.15
N VAL A 227 -11.82 -12.50 -10.93
CA VAL A 227 -10.71 -11.70 -10.41
C VAL A 227 -10.79 -10.24 -10.82
N ALA A 228 -10.48 -9.33 -9.91
CA ALA A 228 -10.38 -7.90 -10.19
C ALA A 228 -9.20 -7.23 -9.49
N MET A 229 -8.37 -6.51 -10.23
CA MET A 229 -7.20 -5.81 -9.66
C MET A 229 -7.49 -4.36 -9.29
N ALA A 230 -6.88 -3.88 -8.20
CA ALA A 230 -6.94 -2.49 -7.76
C ALA A 230 -6.16 -1.53 -8.68
N PRO A 231 -6.40 -0.20 -8.63
CA PRO A 231 -5.71 0.76 -9.48
C PRO A 231 -4.18 0.60 -9.43
N SER A 232 -3.59 0.49 -8.24
CA SER A 232 -2.13 0.52 -8.10
C SER A 232 -1.40 -0.79 -8.42
N VAL A 233 -2.10 -1.88 -8.75
CA VAL A 233 -1.45 -3.15 -9.12
C VAL A 233 -0.72 -2.99 -10.47
N ARG A 234 -1.43 -2.42 -11.45
CA ARG A 234 -0.94 -2.22 -12.82
C ARG A 234 0.26 -1.28 -12.95
N THR A 235 0.57 -0.52 -11.90
CA THR A 235 1.69 0.43 -11.88
C THR A 235 2.97 -0.13 -11.27
N ALA A 236 2.87 -1.27 -10.58
CA ALA A 236 3.95 -1.81 -9.76
C ALA A 236 4.30 -3.27 -10.07
N MET A 237 3.39 -4.05 -10.66
CA MET A 237 3.61 -5.47 -10.96
C MET A 237 4.92 -5.72 -11.75
N GLY A 238 5.20 -4.88 -12.76
CA GLY A 238 6.40 -5.00 -13.60
C GLY A 238 7.73 -4.95 -12.84
N GLU A 239 7.77 -4.32 -11.66
CA GLU A 239 8.96 -4.25 -10.81
C GLU A 239 9.45 -5.64 -10.40
N LEU A 240 8.52 -6.55 -10.11
CA LEU A 240 8.82 -7.92 -9.71
C LEU A 240 9.22 -8.82 -10.90
N PHE A 241 9.07 -8.33 -12.12
CA PHE A 241 9.43 -9.00 -13.37
C PHE A 241 10.58 -8.30 -14.12
N LYS A 242 11.36 -7.47 -13.40
CA LYS A 242 12.55 -6.78 -13.91
C LYS A 242 12.25 -5.81 -15.07
N MET A 243 11.05 -5.23 -15.11
CA MET A 243 10.66 -4.27 -16.15
C MET A 243 11.02 -2.82 -15.80
N GLY A 244 11.57 -2.59 -14.60
CA GLY A 244 11.82 -1.23 -14.07
C GLY A 244 10.62 -0.68 -13.30
N TYR A 245 10.68 0.62 -12.97
CA TYR A 245 9.65 1.34 -12.22
C TYR A 245 8.81 2.21 -13.16
N GLY A 246 7.53 2.43 -12.82
CA GLY A 246 6.65 3.33 -13.57
C GLY A 246 6.20 2.80 -14.94
N VAL A 247 6.21 1.47 -15.10
CA VAL A 247 5.75 0.80 -16.32
C VAL A 247 4.28 0.41 -16.15
N ASP A 248 3.43 0.83 -17.08
CA ASP A 248 2.05 0.35 -17.18
C ASP A 248 2.05 -1.10 -17.69
N VAL A 249 1.54 -2.02 -16.88
CA VAL A 249 1.42 -3.44 -17.22
C VAL A 249 -0.01 -3.94 -17.16
N THR A 250 -0.98 -3.06 -17.41
CA THR A 250 -2.42 -3.36 -17.35
C THR A 250 -2.78 -4.57 -18.23
N GLY A 251 -2.49 -4.51 -19.54
CA GLY A 251 -2.84 -5.57 -20.48
C GLY A 251 -2.16 -6.91 -20.18
N LYS A 252 -0.87 -6.89 -19.82
CA LYS A 252 -0.11 -8.09 -19.41
C LYS A 252 -0.69 -8.74 -18.17
N THR A 253 -1.18 -7.94 -17.22
CA THR A 253 -1.83 -8.44 -16.01
C THR A 253 -3.12 -9.18 -16.38
N TYR A 254 -3.97 -8.62 -17.24
CA TYR A 254 -5.17 -9.33 -17.70
C TYR A 254 -4.84 -10.64 -18.43
N THR A 255 -3.82 -10.64 -19.30
CA THR A 255 -3.37 -11.86 -20.00
C THR A 255 -2.88 -12.92 -19.01
N ALA A 256 -2.08 -12.52 -18.02
CA ALA A 256 -1.57 -13.44 -17.00
C ALA A 256 -2.71 -14.04 -16.16
N LEU A 257 -3.73 -13.26 -15.81
CA LEU A 257 -4.87 -13.75 -15.05
C LEU A 257 -5.68 -14.81 -15.83
N ARG A 258 -5.86 -14.63 -17.14
CA ARG A 258 -6.46 -15.67 -17.98
C ARG A 258 -5.66 -16.96 -18.00
N GLN A 259 -4.33 -16.85 -18.11
CA GLN A 259 -3.45 -18.02 -18.08
C GLN A 259 -3.40 -18.73 -16.72
N LEU A 260 -3.74 -18.03 -15.63
CA LEU A 260 -3.87 -18.61 -14.30
C LEU A 260 -5.21 -19.34 -14.09
N GLY A 261 -6.14 -19.27 -15.04
CA GLY A 261 -7.41 -20.02 -15.01
C GLY A 261 -8.60 -19.30 -14.39
N PHE A 262 -8.53 -17.98 -14.18
CA PHE A 262 -9.70 -17.22 -13.73
C PHE A 262 -10.77 -17.14 -14.84
N ASP A 263 -12.04 -17.37 -14.49
CA ASP A 263 -13.16 -17.43 -15.44
C ASP A 263 -13.56 -16.05 -15.97
N LYS A 264 -13.42 -15.01 -15.15
CA LYS A 264 -13.66 -13.62 -15.55
C LYS A 264 -12.64 -12.64 -15.01
N ILE A 265 -12.21 -11.75 -15.90
CA ILE A 265 -11.21 -10.73 -15.64
C ILE A 265 -11.89 -9.37 -15.58
N PHE A 266 -12.24 -8.94 -14.38
CA PHE A 266 -12.82 -7.61 -14.12
C PHE A 266 -11.79 -6.66 -13.51
N ASP A 267 -12.22 -5.44 -13.15
CA ASP A 267 -11.32 -4.44 -12.62
C ASP A 267 -11.96 -3.65 -11.46
N ILE A 268 -11.20 -3.41 -10.39
CA ILE A 268 -11.70 -2.66 -9.23
C ILE A 268 -11.83 -1.18 -9.56
N ASN A 269 -11.23 -0.67 -10.63
CA ASN A 269 -11.49 0.68 -11.11
C ASN A 269 -12.97 0.84 -11.53
N PHE A 270 -13.67 -0.23 -11.97
CA PHE A 270 -15.12 -0.22 -12.13
C PHE A 270 -15.82 0.01 -10.79
N GLY A 271 -15.39 -0.73 -9.75
CA GLY A 271 -15.83 -0.49 -8.37
C GLY A 271 -15.48 0.90 -7.84
N ALA A 272 -14.41 1.52 -8.33
CA ALA A 272 -14.06 2.89 -7.98
C ALA A 272 -15.05 3.88 -8.59
N ASP A 273 -15.43 3.68 -9.85
CA ASP A 273 -16.50 4.46 -10.46
C ASP A 273 -17.84 4.26 -9.73
N MET A 274 -18.17 3.02 -9.31
CA MET A 274 -19.34 2.76 -8.46
C MET A 274 -19.28 3.56 -7.16
N THR A 275 -18.15 3.53 -6.44
CA THR A 275 -18.00 4.30 -5.20
C THR A 275 -18.22 5.78 -5.45
N ILE A 276 -17.73 6.35 -6.56
CA ILE A 276 -18.00 7.76 -6.88
C ILE A 276 -19.48 8.02 -7.15
N MET A 277 -20.20 7.14 -7.82
CA MET A 277 -21.64 7.31 -8.04
C MET A 277 -22.38 7.46 -6.71
N GLU A 278 -22.08 6.60 -5.73
CA GLU A 278 -22.70 6.66 -4.41
C GLU A 278 -22.20 7.83 -3.56
N GLU A 279 -20.87 8.02 -3.48
CA GLU A 279 -20.23 8.99 -2.59
C GLU A 279 -20.41 10.43 -3.07
N ALA A 280 -20.39 10.69 -4.38
CA ALA A 280 -20.72 12.02 -4.91
C ALA A 280 -22.21 12.35 -4.70
N THR A 281 -23.10 11.37 -4.84
CA THR A 281 -24.54 11.55 -4.56
C THR A 281 -24.76 11.86 -3.07
N GLU A 282 -24.12 11.12 -2.17
CA GLU A 282 -24.17 11.37 -0.73
C GLU A 282 -23.61 12.76 -0.35
N LEU A 283 -22.52 13.20 -0.99
CA LEU A 283 -21.98 14.55 -0.78
C LEU A 283 -23.02 15.62 -1.16
N ILE A 284 -23.68 15.46 -2.31
CA ILE A 284 -24.69 16.38 -2.79
C ILE A 284 -25.90 16.41 -1.85
N GLU A 285 -26.33 15.25 -1.35
CA GLU A 285 -27.40 15.18 -0.34
C GLU A 285 -27.04 15.95 0.92
N ARG A 286 -25.83 15.73 1.47
CA ARG A 286 -25.34 16.47 2.63
C ARG A 286 -25.26 17.97 2.37
N ILE A 287 -24.90 18.40 1.15
CA ILE A 287 -24.96 19.80 0.73
C ILE A 287 -26.39 20.33 0.76
N LYS A 288 -27.35 19.61 0.18
CA LYS A 288 -28.77 20.01 0.13
C LYS A 288 -29.41 20.07 1.53
N THR A 289 -29.04 19.17 2.43
CA THR A 289 -29.58 19.11 3.80
C THR A 289 -28.83 19.99 4.80
N GLY A 290 -27.71 20.60 4.40
CA GLY A 290 -26.87 21.44 5.26
C GLY A 290 -25.93 20.67 6.19
N GLY A 291 -25.75 19.36 5.99
CA GLY A 291 -24.84 18.49 6.73
C GLY A 291 -25.36 17.04 6.87
N PRO A 292 -24.66 16.20 7.65
CA PRO A 292 -23.54 16.53 8.53
C PRO A 292 -22.20 16.73 7.79
N PHE A 293 -21.40 17.68 8.27
CA PHE A 293 -20.07 18.00 7.74
C PHE A 293 -18.97 17.90 8.81
N PRO A 294 -17.72 17.61 8.41
CA PRO A 294 -17.33 17.17 7.07
C PRO A 294 -17.78 15.74 6.76
N MET A 295 -17.99 15.41 5.50
CA MET A 295 -18.01 14.01 5.06
C MET A 295 -16.58 13.52 4.90
N PHE A 296 -16.28 12.31 5.38
CA PHE A 296 -14.98 11.67 5.18
C PHE A 296 -15.10 10.52 4.21
N THR A 297 -14.10 10.31 3.36
CA THR A 297 -14.02 9.09 2.55
C THR A 297 -13.96 7.84 3.43
N SER A 298 -14.55 6.72 2.99
CA SER A 298 -14.58 5.45 3.73
C SER A 298 -13.83 4.30 3.05
N CYS A 299 -13.20 4.56 1.89
CA CYS A 299 -12.65 3.53 1.01
C CYS A 299 -11.33 2.88 1.49
N CYS A 300 -10.60 3.54 2.39
CA CYS A 300 -9.33 3.07 2.94
C CYS A 300 -9.57 2.33 4.28
N PRO A 301 -9.40 0.99 4.34
CA PRO A 301 -9.71 0.23 5.56
C PRO A 301 -8.79 0.53 6.75
N ALA A 302 -7.54 0.95 6.47
CA ALA A 302 -6.62 1.37 7.51
C ALA A 302 -7.03 2.73 8.11
N TRP A 303 -7.62 3.63 7.32
CA TRP A 303 -8.25 4.86 7.81
C TRP A 303 -9.50 4.54 8.61
N VAL A 304 -10.39 3.68 8.12
CA VAL A 304 -11.57 3.23 8.89
C VAL A 304 -11.16 2.68 10.26
N ARG A 305 -10.12 1.83 10.32
CA ARG A 305 -9.58 1.35 11.60
C ARG A 305 -9.01 2.49 12.47
N GLN A 306 -8.38 3.50 11.87
CA GLN A 306 -7.89 4.66 12.61
C GLN A 306 -9.04 5.43 13.24
N VAL A 307 -10.17 5.61 12.53
CA VAL A 307 -11.38 6.20 13.09
C VAL A 307 -11.94 5.34 14.23
N GLU A 308 -12.13 4.04 14.00
CA GLU A 308 -12.64 3.11 15.03
C GLU A 308 -11.79 3.14 16.31
N ASN A 309 -10.46 3.20 16.17
CA ASN A 309 -9.53 3.07 17.30
C ASN A 309 -9.23 4.39 18.02
N TYR A 310 -9.26 5.52 17.31
CA TYR A 310 -8.76 6.80 17.84
C TYR A 310 -9.78 7.94 17.79
N TYR A 311 -10.70 7.92 16.83
CA TYR A 311 -11.65 9.01 16.58
C TYR A 311 -13.08 8.50 16.38
N PRO A 312 -13.64 7.67 17.29
CA PRO A 312 -14.94 7.03 17.09
C PRO A 312 -16.10 8.04 16.93
N ASN A 313 -15.92 9.27 17.42
CA ASN A 313 -16.85 10.38 17.22
C ASN A 313 -17.00 10.81 15.74
N LEU A 314 -16.05 10.46 14.86
CA LEU A 314 -16.10 10.75 13.43
C LEU A 314 -16.75 9.62 12.61
N LEU A 315 -17.11 8.47 13.21
CA LEU A 315 -17.69 7.33 12.48
C LEU A 315 -18.98 7.71 11.74
N GLY A 316 -19.83 8.52 12.36
CA GLY A 316 -21.08 9.00 11.75
C GLY A 316 -20.88 9.95 10.56
N ASN A 317 -19.65 10.42 10.35
CA ASN A 317 -19.31 11.34 9.27
C ASN A 317 -18.64 10.65 8.08
N LEU A 318 -18.23 9.38 8.20
CA LEU A 318 -17.76 8.58 7.07
C LEU A 318 -18.85 8.50 5.99
N SER A 319 -18.46 8.51 4.71
CA SER A 319 -19.34 8.15 3.62
C SER A 319 -19.85 6.73 3.84
N THR A 320 -21.14 6.54 3.56
CA THR A 320 -21.81 5.25 3.67
C THR A 320 -21.53 4.37 2.46
N ALA A 321 -21.05 4.92 1.34
CA ALA A 321 -20.63 4.13 0.19
C ALA A 321 -19.58 3.09 0.62
N LYS A 322 -19.76 1.84 0.18
CA LYS A 322 -18.73 0.81 0.33
C LYS A 322 -17.48 1.21 -0.44
N SER A 323 -16.33 0.72 0.02
CA SER A 323 -15.08 0.90 -0.72
C SER A 323 -15.16 0.25 -2.12
N PRO A 324 -14.29 0.65 -3.07
CA PRO A 324 -14.27 0.06 -4.41
C PRO A 324 -14.18 -1.47 -4.43
N GLN A 325 -13.50 -2.05 -3.43
CA GLN A 325 -13.44 -3.50 -3.25
C GLN A 325 -14.80 -4.08 -2.88
N GLN A 326 -15.43 -3.53 -1.84
CA GLN A 326 -16.64 -4.13 -1.27
C GLN A 326 -17.88 -3.84 -2.10
N ILE A 327 -17.93 -2.67 -2.74
CA ILE A 327 -19.02 -2.29 -3.64
C ILE A 327 -19.00 -3.17 -4.91
N PHE A 328 -17.82 -3.42 -5.46
CA PHE A 328 -17.61 -4.39 -6.54
C PHE A 328 -18.02 -5.79 -6.10
N GLY A 329 -17.60 -6.21 -4.91
CA GLY A 329 -17.94 -7.50 -4.32
C GLY A 329 -19.44 -7.70 -4.18
N ALA A 330 -20.16 -6.71 -3.64
CA ALA A 330 -21.61 -6.72 -3.55
C ALA A 330 -22.26 -6.89 -4.94
N ALA A 331 -21.83 -6.13 -5.95
CA ALA A 331 -22.31 -6.28 -7.33
C ALA A 331 -21.97 -7.64 -7.96
N SER A 332 -20.81 -8.21 -7.63
CA SER A 332 -20.38 -9.52 -8.15
C SER A 332 -21.26 -10.68 -7.66
N LYS A 333 -21.96 -10.52 -6.53
CA LYS A 333 -22.87 -11.51 -5.95
C LYS A 333 -24.34 -11.22 -6.23
N THR A 334 -24.65 -10.11 -6.90
CA THR A 334 -26.02 -9.62 -7.08
C THR A 334 -26.31 -9.30 -8.54
N TYR A 335 -25.68 -8.28 -9.10
CA TYR A 335 -25.80 -7.90 -10.51
C TYR A 335 -25.20 -8.95 -11.45
N TYR A 336 -23.97 -9.40 -11.19
CA TYR A 336 -23.26 -10.31 -12.09
C TYR A 336 -24.02 -11.62 -12.36
N PRO A 337 -24.52 -12.35 -11.32
CA PRO A 337 -25.36 -13.54 -11.49
C PRO A 337 -26.53 -13.36 -12.45
N ILE A 338 -27.17 -12.19 -12.45
CA ILE A 338 -28.35 -11.90 -13.30
C ILE A 338 -27.97 -11.80 -14.78
N ILE A 339 -26.81 -11.22 -15.08
CA ILE A 339 -26.36 -11.04 -16.47
C ILE A 339 -25.57 -12.23 -17.01
N SER A 340 -25.17 -13.17 -16.14
CA SER A 340 -24.37 -14.35 -16.50
C SER A 340 -25.09 -15.68 -16.35
N ASP A 341 -26.29 -15.70 -15.75
CA ASP A 341 -27.05 -16.92 -15.43
C ASP A 341 -26.26 -17.92 -14.58
N ILE A 342 -25.58 -17.40 -13.55
CA ILE A 342 -24.77 -18.18 -12.60
C ILE A 342 -25.41 -18.11 -11.22
N ASP A 343 -25.47 -19.23 -10.49
CA ASP A 343 -25.92 -19.22 -9.10
C ASP A 343 -24.98 -18.32 -8.25
N PRO A 344 -25.49 -17.28 -7.56
CA PRO A 344 -24.68 -16.39 -6.74
C PRO A 344 -23.73 -17.09 -5.74
N LYS A 345 -24.11 -18.27 -5.23
CA LYS A 345 -23.29 -19.05 -4.28
C LYS A 345 -22.04 -19.68 -4.92
N ASN A 346 -22.04 -19.81 -6.24
CA ASN A 346 -20.96 -20.40 -7.03
C ASN A 346 -19.96 -19.34 -7.50
N VAL A 347 -20.35 -18.05 -7.50
CA VAL A 347 -19.42 -16.97 -7.76
C VAL A 347 -18.40 -16.87 -6.62
N PHE A 348 -17.11 -16.98 -6.94
CA PHE A 348 -16.01 -16.75 -6.00
C PHE A 348 -15.23 -15.52 -6.45
N THR A 349 -15.25 -14.46 -5.64
CA THR A 349 -14.69 -13.15 -5.99
C THR A 349 -13.33 -12.94 -5.34
N VAL A 350 -12.30 -12.86 -6.18
CA VAL A 350 -10.92 -12.59 -5.81
C VAL A 350 -10.55 -11.15 -6.16
N THR A 351 -9.88 -10.46 -5.25
CA THR A 351 -9.27 -9.16 -5.57
C THR A 351 -7.76 -9.17 -5.43
N ILE A 352 -7.09 -8.41 -6.29
CA ILE A 352 -5.66 -8.15 -6.17
C ILE A 352 -5.46 -6.74 -5.67
N MET A 353 -4.84 -6.60 -4.49
CA MET A 353 -4.76 -5.33 -3.78
C MET A 353 -3.31 -4.93 -3.46
N PRO A 354 -2.95 -3.65 -3.55
CA PRO A 354 -1.68 -3.14 -3.06
C PRO A 354 -1.64 -3.02 -1.52
N CYS A 355 -2.59 -3.64 -0.80
CA CYS A 355 -2.89 -3.35 0.59
C CYS A 355 -3.14 -4.62 1.41
N THR A 356 -2.55 -4.70 2.60
CA THR A 356 -2.80 -5.78 3.57
C THR A 356 -4.13 -5.60 4.30
N ALA A 357 -4.49 -4.37 4.68
CA ALA A 357 -5.74 -4.09 5.42
C ALA A 357 -7.02 -4.43 4.62
N LYS A 358 -6.93 -4.52 3.28
CA LYS A 358 -8.04 -5.00 2.44
C LYS A 358 -8.42 -6.45 2.73
N LYS A 359 -7.51 -7.28 3.25
CA LYS A 359 -7.80 -8.64 3.73
C LYS A 359 -8.69 -8.61 4.98
N TYR A 360 -8.34 -7.77 5.96
CA TYR A 360 -9.19 -7.55 7.14
C TYR A 360 -10.55 -6.97 6.75
N GLU A 361 -10.60 -6.02 5.82
CA GLU A 361 -11.86 -5.45 5.32
C GLU A 361 -12.74 -6.50 4.66
N ALA A 362 -12.18 -7.32 3.77
CA ALA A 362 -12.89 -8.47 3.20
C ALA A 362 -13.45 -9.32 4.33
N ASP A 363 -12.62 -9.74 5.28
CA ASP A 363 -12.94 -10.63 6.41
C ASP A 363 -13.78 -10.01 7.55
N ARG A 364 -14.36 -8.81 7.38
CA ARG A 364 -15.37 -8.25 8.31
C ARG A 364 -16.67 -9.04 8.21
N ALA A 365 -17.32 -9.30 9.33
CA ALA A 365 -18.53 -10.13 9.37
C ALA A 365 -19.70 -9.47 8.63
N GLU A 366 -19.80 -8.15 8.72
CA GLU A 366 -20.81 -7.32 8.06
C GLU A 366 -20.62 -7.18 6.54
N MET A 367 -19.52 -7.67 5.96
CA MET A 367 -19.22 -7.56 4.52
C MET A 367 -19.79 -8.72 3.71
N GLU A 368 -21.11 -8.81 3.74
CA GLU A 368 -21.88 -9.80 3.00
C GLU A 368 -23.21 -9.21 2.48
N ASN A 369 -23.79 -9.85 1.47
CA ASN A 369 -25.15 -9.62 1.03
C ASN A 369 -25.84 -10.98 0.97
N ASN A 370 -27.00 -11.11 1.63
CA ASN A 370 -27.79 -12.35 1.65
C ASN A 370 -27.01 -13.60 2.09
N GLY A 371 -26.15 -13.45 3.11
CA GLY A 371 -25.28 -14.54 3.60
C GLY A 371 -24.12 -14.91 2.67
N LEU A 372 -23.93 -14.16 1.58
CA LEU A 372 -22.80 -14.31 0.66
C LEU A 372 -21.78 -13.21 0.89
N ARG A 373 -20.55 -13.62 1.14
CA ARG A 373 -19.39 -12.73 1.28
C ARG A 373 -19.29 -11.83 0.05
N ASN A 374 -19.07 -10.53 0.27
CA ASN A 374 -18.82 -9.61 -0.84
C ASN A 374 -17.53 -9.99 -1.57
N ILE A 375 -16.49 -10.34 -0.81
CA ILE A 375 -15.18 -10.75 -1.31
C ILE A 375 -14.72 -11.99 -0.56
N ASP A 376 -14.36 -13.04 -1.30
CA ASP A 376 -13.99 -14.35 -0.74
C ASP A 376 -12.47 -14.44 -0.49
N ALA A 377 -11.68 -13.85 -1.39
CA ALA A 377 -10.24 -13.79 -1.26
C ALA A 377 -9.67 -12.44 -1.70
N VAL A 378 -8.57 -12.07 -1.05
CA VAL A 378 -7.80 -10.85 -1.35
C VAL A 378 -6.35 -11.25 -1.38
N ILE A 379 -5.70 -11.18 -2.52
CA ILE A 379 -4.27 -11.42 -2.67
C ILE A 379 -3.54 -10.09 -2.91
N THR A 380 -2.31 -9.96 -2.42
CA THR A 380 -1.50 -8.77 -2.65
C THR A 380 -0.91 -8.75 -4.06
N THR A 381 -0.37 -7.60 -4.48
CA THR A 381 0.49 -7.49 -5.66
C THR A 381 1.65 -8.50 -5.63
N ARG A 382 2.23 -8.77 -4.45
CA ARG A 382 3.32 -9.75 -4.28
C ARG A 382 2.83 -11.19 -4.39
N GLU A 383 1.67 -11.50 -3.83
CA GLU A 383 1.04 -12.82 -3.95
C GLU A 383 0.72 -13.14 -5.42
N LEU A 384 0.11 -12.21 -6.17
CA LEU A 384 -0.12 -12.39 -7.60
C LEU A 384 1.19 -12.60 -8.38
N ALA A 385 2.22 -11.79 -8.12
CA ALA A 385 3.51 -11.97 -8.79
C ALA A 385 4.12 -13.35 -8.49
N LYS A 386 3.92 -13.88 -7.28
CA LYS A 386 4.32 -15.25 -6.93
C LYS A 386 3.48 -16.29 -7.70
N MET A 387 2.16 -16.15 -7.79
CA MET A 387 1.30 -17.05 -8.59
C MET A 387 1.80 -17.17 -10.03
N ILE A 388 2.03 -16.03 -10.68
CA ILE A 388 2.49 -15.97 -12.07
C ILE A 388 3.85 -16.68 -12.25
N LYS A 389 4.79 -16.47 -11.31
CA LYS A 389 6.11 -17.13 -11.34
C LYS A 389 6.06 -18.61 -11.04
N ASP A 390 5.18 -19.03 -10.13
CA ASP A 390 4.99 -20.44 -9.80
C ASP A 390 4.40 -21.18 -11.01
N ALA A 391 3.47 -20.55 -11.74
CA ALA A 391 2.89 -21.02 -13.00
C ALA A 391 3.82 -20.91 -14.22
N LYS A 392 5.05 -20.41 -14.06
CA LYS A 392 6.07 -20.28 -15.13
C LYS A 392 5.65 -19.39 -16.30
N ILE A 393 4.77 -18.42 -16.05
CA ILE A 393 4.35 -17.44 -17.05
C ILE A 393 5.45 -16.40 -17.27
N ASP A 394 5.89 -16.21 -18.52
CA ASP A 394 6.86 -15.17 -18.90
C ASP A 394 6.17 -13.80 -19.02
N PHE A 395 5.80 -13.23 -17.86
CA PHE A 395 4.98 -12.02 -17.74
C PHE A 395 5.45 -10.86 -18.61
N ALA A 396 6.77 -10.62 -18.67
CA ALA A 396 7.35 -9.49 -19.37
C ALA A 396 7.16 -9.57 -20.90
N LYS A 397 6.91 -10.77 -21.43
CA LYS A 397 6.68 -11.02 -22.87
C LYS A 397 5.23 -11.32 -23.23
N LEU A 398 4.31 -11.21 -22.28
CA LEU A 398 2.91 -11.39 -22.60
C LEU A 398 2.42 -10.29 -23.53
N GLU A 399 1.62 -10.68 -24.51
CA GLU A 399 0.79 -9.75 -25.27
C GLU A 399 -0.27 -9.15 -24.36
N ASP A 400 -0.67 -7.92 -24.67
CA ASP A 400 -1.72 -7.24 -23.94
C ASP A 400 -3.09 -7.83 -24.32
N SER A 401 -3.98 -7.93 -23.33
CA SER A 401 -5.41 -8.21 -23.55
C SER A 401 -6.24 -7.20 -22.76
N GLU A 402 -7.57 -7.26 -22.88
CA GLU A 402 -8.49 -6.33 -22.23
C GLU A 402 -9.22 -7.01 -21.06
N ALA A 403 -9.86 -6.24 -20.17
CA ALA A 403 -10.76 -6.80 -19.18
C ALA A 403 -12.09 -7.23 -19.83
N ASP A 404 -12.83 -8.14 -19.19
CA ASP A 404 -14.23 -8.39 -19.52
C ASP A 404 -15.05 -7.13 -19.20
N PRO A 405 -15.82 -6.55 -20.15
CA PRO A 405 -16.26 -5.17 -20.03
C PRO A 405 -17.36 -4.94 -18.97
N ALA A 406 -18.20 -5.94 -18.71
CA ALA A 406 -19.43 -5.78 -17.91
C ALA A 406 -19.21 -5.23 -16.49
N MET A 407 -18.06 -5.52 -15.89
CA MET A 407 -17.59 -4.95 -14.62
C MET A 407 -16.09 -4.65 -14.67
N GLY A 408 -15.55 -4.41 -15.88
CA GLY A 408 -14.13 -4.17 -16.12
C GLY A 408 -13.84 -2.89 -16.89
N GLU A 409 -14.84 -2.26 -17.50
CA GLU A 409 -14.71 -0.89 -18.02
C GLU A 409 -14.48 0.09 -16.86
N TYR A 410 -13.60 1.07 -17.04
CA TYR A 410 -13.39 2.12 -16.03
C TYR A 410 -13.06 3.45 -16.68
N THR A 411 -13.34 4.53 -15.95
CA THR A 411 -13.00 5.89 -16.37
C THR A 411 -11.66 6.34 -15.80
N GLY A 412 -11.16 7.47 -16.31
CA GLY A 412 -10.00 8.15 -15.75
C GLY A 412 -10.18 8.58 -14.30
N ALA A 413 -11.41 8.87 -13.85
CA ALA A 413 -11.71 9.14 -12.45
C ALA A 413 -11.45 7.90 -11.58
N GLY A 414 -11.97 6.73 -11.96
CA GLY A 414 -11.66 5.46 -11.29
C GLY A 414 -10.18 5.08 -11.33
N ALA A 415 -9.47 5.42 -12.41
CA ALA A 415 -8.05 5.09 -12.57
C ALA A 415 -7.13 5.78 -11.54
N ILE A 416 -7.43 7.02 -11.16
CA ILE A 416 -6.55 7.82 -10.26
C ILE A 416 -6.71 7.50 -8.77
N PHE A 417 -7.70 6.68 -8.37
CA PHE A 417 -7.97 6.29 -6.97
C PHE A 417 -6.75 5.78 -6.21
N GLY A 418 -5.78 5.21 -6.91
CA GLY A 418 -4.58 4.66 -6.30
C GLY A 418 -3.61 5.72 -5.75
N ALA A 419 -3.71 6.97 -6.18
CA ALA A 419 -2.89 8.09 -5.73
C ALA A 419 -3.63 8.92 -4.66
N THR A 420 -2.89 9.49 -3.71
CA THR A 420 -3.47 10.46 -2.77
C THR A 420 -4.07 11.66 -3.51
N GLY A 421 -5.31 12.00 -3.18
CA GLY A 421 -6.10 13.04 -3.85
C GLY A 421 -6.90 12.55 -5.04
N GLY A 422 -6.68 11.31 -5.50
CA GLY A 422 -7.39 10.75 -6.64
C GLY A 422 -8.88 10.50 -6.37
N VAL A 423 -9.24 10.13 -5.15
CA VAL A 423 -10.66 9.92 -4.76
C VAL A 423 -11.37 11.27 -4.67
N MET A 424 -10.73 12.26 -4.04
CA MET A 424 -11.19 13.64 -3.97
C MET A 424 -11.43 14.19 -5.39
N GLU A 425 -10.43 14.11 -6.26
CA GLU A 425 -10.55 14.60 -7.63
C GLU A 425 -11.69 13.88 -8.38
N ALA A 426 -11.75 12.55 -8.31
CA ALA A 426 -12.81 11.77 -8.96
C ALA A 426 -14.23 12.12 -8.48
N ALA A 427 -14.40 12.32 -7.17
CA ALA A 427 -15.67 12.73 -6.58
C ALA A 427 -16.08 14.14 -7.02
N LEU A 428 -15.13 15.09 -7.03
CA LEU A 428 -15.39 16.47 -7.44
C LEU A 428 -15.84 16.57 -8.90
N ARG A 429 -15.23 15.79 -9.80
CA ARG A 429 -15.64 15.71 -11.22
C ARG A 429 -17.11 15.36 -11.37
N THR A 430 -17.59 14.36 -10.63
CA THR A 430 -19.00 13.93 -10.72
C THR A 430 -19.93 14.85 -9.93
N ALA A 431 -19.55 15.26 -8.72
CA ALA A 431 -20.38 16.09 -7.87
C ALA A 431 -20.69 17.46 -8.51
N LYS A 432 -19.69 18.07 -9.17
CA LYS A 432 -19.87 19.38 -9.81
C LYS A 432 -20.82 19.30 -11.01
N ASP A 433 -20.67 18.30 -11.87
CA ASP A 433 -21.57 18.07 -13.00
C ASP A 433 -23.01 17.81 -12.55
N PHE A 434 -23.20 16.98 -11.52
CA PHE A 434 -24.53 16.66 -10.98
C PHE A 434 -25.24 17.88 -10.39
N VAL A 435 -24.51 18.76 -9.68
CA VAL A 435 -25.10 19.97 -9.10
C VAL A 435 -25.37 21.03 -10.17
N GLU A 436 -24.47 21.20 -11.14
CA GLU A 436 -24.59 22.25 -12.16
C GLU A 436 -25.45 21.86 -13.36
N GLY A 437 -25.76 20.57 -13.52
CA GLY A 437 -26.52 20.05 -14.66
C GLY A 437 -25.80 20.26 -16.00
N LYS A 438 -24.46 20.25 -15.97
CA LYS A 438 -23.58 20.53 -17.11
C LYS A 438 -22.51 19.46 -17.23
N ASP A 439 -22.10 19.18 -18.46
CA ASP A 439 -20.91 18.39 -18.76
C ASP A 439 -19.69 19.33 -18.78
N LEU A 440 -19.00 19.48 -17.64
CA LEU A 440 -17.89 20.41 -17.52
C LEU A 440 -16.60 19.89 -18.17
N GLU A 441 -15.95 20.71 -19.00
CA GLU A 441 -14.69 20.33 -19.66
C GLU A 441 -13.48 20.40 -18.73
N ASN A 442 -13.47 21.37 -17.79
CA ASN A 442 -12.38 21.50 -16.83
C ASN A 442 -12.60 20.58 -15.63
N ILE A 443 -11.90 19.45 -15.65
CA ILE A 443 -12.06 18.34 -14.69
C ILE A 443 -10.79 18.04 -13.89
N GLU A 444 -9.76 18.86 -14.06
CA GLU A 444 -8.46 18.64 -13.41
C GLU A 444 -8.36 19.48 -12.14
N TYR A 445 -8.24 18.79 -11.00
CA TYR A 445 -8.13 19.41 -9.68
C TYR A 445 -6.70 19.25 -9.17
N GLU A 446 -5.76 19.98 -9.75
CA GLU A 446 -4.33 19.81 -9.46
C GLU A 446 -3.97 20.16 -8.01
N GLU A 447 -4.76 21.02 -7.35
CA GLU A 447 -4.55 21.46 -5.97
C GLU A 447 -4.66 20.32 -4.96
N VAL A 448 -5.38 19.25 -5.29
CA VAL A 448 -5.53 18.07 -4.43
C VAL A 448 -4.51 16.96 -4.75
N ARG A 449 -3.71 17.11 -5.82
CA ARG A 449 -2.69 16.15 -6.25
C ARG A 449 -1.37 16.31 -5.48
N GLY A 450 -0.42 15.41 -5.72
CA GLY A 450 0.93 15.49 -5.16
C GLY A 450 1.06 14.92 -3.74
N LEU A 451 2.27 15.03 -3.18
CA LEU A 451 2.71 14.25 -2.02
C LEU A 451 2.76 15.03 -0.69
N ALA A 452 2.29 16.27 -0.64
CA ALA A 452 2.15 16.99 0.62
C ALA A 452 1.26 16.19 1.60
N GLY A 453 1.59 16.25 2.89
CA GLY A 453 0.91 15.46 3.94
C GLY A 453 -0.54 15.89 4.17
N ILE A 454 -0.81 17.19 4.09
CA ILE A 454 -2.14 17.79 4.16
C ILE A 454 -2.25 18.73 2.96
N LYS A 455 -3.29 18.56 2.15
CA LYS A 455 -3.61 19.41 1.01
C LYS A 455 -5.00 19.97 1.22
N GLU A 456 -5.19 21.24 0.95
CA GLU A 456 -6.45 21.96 1.17
C GLU A 456 -6.80 22.72 -0.10
N ALA A 457 -8.08 22.71 -0.47
CA ALA A 457 -8.59 23.50 -1.58
C ALA A 457 -9.99 24.03 -1.25
N THR A 458 -10.37 25.13 -1.90
CA THR A 458 -11.74 25.61 -1.92
C THR A 458 -12.27 25.44 -3.34
N VAL A 459 -13.36 24.69 -3.46
CA VAL A 459 -13.97 24.37 -4.76
C VAL A 459 -15.33 25.03 -4.85
N GLU A 460 -15.62 25.65 -5.99
CA GLU A 460 -16.95 26.17 -6.28
C GLU A 460 -17.82 25.04 -6.85
N ILE A 461 -19.00 24.83 -6.29
CA ILE A 461 -20.00 23.87 -6.80
C ILE A 461 -21.36 24.57 -6.79
N GLY A 462 -21.98 24.76 -7.97
CA GLY A 462 -23.30 25.40 -8.04
C GLY A 462 -23.33 26.86 -7.57
N GLY A 463 -22.22 27.59 -7.70
CA GLY A 463 -22.07 29.00 -7.26
C GLY A 463 -21.75 29.19 -5.77
N GLU A 464 -21.59 28.11 -5.01
CA GLU A 464 -21.23 28.13 -3.59
C GLU A 464 -19.82 27.55 -3.37
N ASN A 465 -19.12 28.04 -2.35
CA ASN A 465 -17.74 27.63 -2.04
C ASN A 465 -17.70 26.54 -0.95
N TYR A 466 -17.03 25.43 -1.26
CA TYR A 466 -16.86 24.30 -0.34
C TYR A 466 -15.37 24.04 -0.08
N ASN A 467 -14.99 24.01 1.19
CA ASN A 467 -13.63 23.62 1.58
C ASN A 467 -13.49 22.10 1.59
N VAL A 468 -12.43 21.61 0.94
CA VAL A 468 -12.05 20.21 0.91
C VAL A 468 -10.62 20.02 1.43
N ALA A 469 -10.33 18.84 1.96
CA ALA A 469 -8.98 18.46 2.35
C ALA A 469 -8.63 17.04 1.90
N VAL A 470 -7.35 16.81 1.64
CA VAL A 470 -6.78 15.49 1.38
C VAL A 470 -5.68 15.23 2.38
N ILE A 471 -5.87 14.18 3.16
CA ILE A 471 -4.95 13.73 4.21
C ILE A 471 -4.15 12.55 3.68
N ASN A 472 -2.86 12.78 3.49
CA ASN A 472 -1.93 11.87 2.85
C ASN A 472 -1.02 11.17 3.87
N GLY A 473 -1.54 10.11 4.48
CA GLY A 473 -0.85 9.33 5.49
C GLY A 473 -1.52 9.46 6.86
N SER A 474 -1.51 8.36 7.60
CA SER A 474 -2.14 8.28 8.93
C SER A 474 -1.47 9.20 9.96
N SER A 475 -0.14 9.42 9.88
CA SER A 475 0.53 10.43 10.71
C SER A 475 0.00 11.84 10.43
N SER A 476 -0.21 12.20 9.15
CA SER A 476 -0.72 13.51 8.77
C SER A 476 -2.17 13.74 9.22
N LEU A 477 -2.95 12.67 9.42
CA LEU A 477 -4.25 12.81 10.09
C LEU A 477 -4.10 13.17 11.56
N PHE A 478 -3.21 12.49 12.31
CA PHE A 478 -2.93 12.87 13.68
C PHE A 478 -2.50 14.33 13.76
N ASP A 479 -1.63 14.78 12.85
CA ASP A 479 -1.23 16.19 12.77
C ASP A 479 -2.42 17.10 12.46
N PHE A 480 -3.27 16.74 11.50
CA PHE A 480 -4.44 17.54 11.11
C PHE A 480 -5.46 17.71 12.24
N ILE A 481 -5.73 16.66 13.01
CA ILE A 481 -6.67 16.73 14.15
C ILE A 481 -6.01 17.38 15.36
N ASN A 482 -4.80 16.96 15.75
CA ASN A 482 -4.16 17.43 16.99
C ASN A 482 -3.69 18.88 16.91
N SER A 483 -3.44 19.41 15.70
CA SER A 483 -3.12 20.83 15.52
C SER A 483 -4.34 21.76 15.57
N GLY A 484 -5.56 21.21 15.59
CA GLY A 484 -6.79 21.99 15.50
C GLY A 484 -7.14 22.44 14.07
N LYS A 485 -6.42 21.93 13.05
CA LYS A 485 -6.65 22.31 11.65
C LYS A 485 -8.04 21.94 11.16
N LEU A 486 -8.62 20.85 11.65
CA LEU A 486 -9.99 20.44 11.32
C LEU A 486 -11.02 21.51 11.72
N GLU A 487 -10.75 22.26 12.79
CA GLU A 487 -11.62 23.29 13.36
C GLU A 487 -11.33 24.71 12.80
N GLU A 488 -10.22 24.93 12.09
CA GLU A 488 -9.84 26.24 11.53
C GLU A 488 -10.85 26.79 10.51
N LYS A 489 -11.54 25.90 9.79
CA LYS A 489 -12.58 26.27 8.83
C LYS A 489 -13.61 25.15 8.69
N LYS A 490 -14.79 25.48 8.16
CA LYS A 490 -15.82 24.49 7.85
C LYS A 490 -15.39 23.67 6.61
N TYR A 491 -14.87 22.47 6.84
CA TYR A 491 -14.65 21.47 5.79
C TYR A 491 -15.96 20.75 5.45
N HIS A 492 -16.12 20.40 4.18
CA HIS A 492 -17.32 19.72 3.68
C HIS A 492 -17.00 18.30 3.23
N PHE A 493 -15.83 18.08 2.63
CA PHE A 493 -15.41 16.76 2.21
C PHE A 493 -13.90 16.56 2.44
N ILE A 494 -13.53 15.43 3.04
CA ILE A 494 -12.15 15.11 3.41
C ILE A 494 -11.79 13.69 2.94
N GLU A 495 -10.81 13.60 2.05
CA GLU A 495 -10.18 12.31 1.70
C GLU A 495 -9.13 11.96 2.75
N VAL A 496 -9.13 10.70 3.21
CA VAL A 496 -8.06 10.20 4.09
C VAL A 496 -7.51 8.87 3.57
N MET A 497 -6.20 8.86 3.31
CA MET A 497 -5.44 7.67 2.97
C MET A 497 -4.42 7.37 4.07
N ALA A 498 -4.45 6.17 4.66
CA ALA A 498 -3.52 5.83 5.74
C ALA A 498 -2.06 5.68 5.28
N CYS A 499 -1.83 5.30 4.00
CA CYS A 499 -0.49 5.11 3.45
C CYS A 499 -0.02 6.40 2.75
N PRO A 500 1.18 6.94 3.07
CA PRO A 500 1.68 8.13 2.38
C PRO A 500 1.97 7.84 0.91
N GLY A 501 1.45 8.71 0.04
CA GLY A 501 1.37 8.55 -1.42
C GLY A 501 0.05 7.92 -1.91
N GLY A 502 -0.80 7.42 -1.01
CA GLY A 502 -1.97 6.62 -1.35
C GLY A 502 -1.65 5.13 -1.55
N CYS A 503 -2.57 4.41 -2.18
CA CYS A 503 -2.48 2.97 -2.40
C CYS A 503 -1.28 2.53 -3.25
N VAL A 504 -0.72 3.41 -4.08
CA VAL A 504 0.53 3.14 -4.84
C VAL A 504 1.72 2.79 -3.94
N ASN A 505 1.66 3.16 -2.66
CA ASN A 505 2.65 2.84 -1.64
C ASN A 505 2.06 1.99 -0.50
N GLY A 506 1.00 1.23 -0.77
CA GLY A 506 0.37 0.36 0.22
C GLY A 506 1.24 -0.84 0.64
N GLY A 507 0.94 -1.41 1.81
CA GLY A 507 1.72 -2.49 2.42
C GLY A 507 1.74 -3.82 1.66
N GLY A 508 0.92 -3.98 0.61
CA GLY A 508 0.89 -5.15 -0.29
C GLY A 508 1.73 -4.98 -1.55
N GLN A 509 2.35 -3.81 -1.77
CA GLN A 509 3.14 -3.51 -2.97
C GLN A 509 4.51 -4.21 -3.00
N PRO A 510 5.17 -4.29 -4.17
CA PRO A 510 6.55 -4.75 -4.26
C PRO A 510 7.49 -3.99 -3.30
N HIS A 511 8.38 -4.74 -2.63
CA HIS A 511 9.46 -4.16 -1.84
C HIS A 511 10.44 -3.42 -2.76
N VAL A 512 10.71 -2.16 -2.45
CA VAL A 512 11.67 -1.32 -3.18
C VAL A 512 13.01 -1.36 -2.47
N ASN A 513 14.09 -1.59 -3.24
CA ASN A 513 15.46 -1.59 -2.73
C ASN A 513 15.80 -0.23 -2.10
N PRO A 514 16.39 -0.17 -0.90
CA PRO A 514 16.76 1.10 -0.27
C PRO A 514 17.65 1.99 -1.14
N SER A 515 18.51 1.41 -1.99
CA SER A 515 19.34 2.20 -2.91
C SER A 515 18.54 3.04 -3.88
N ASP A 516 17.40 2.51 -4.33
CA ASP A 516 16.58 3.15 -5.35
C ASP A 516 15.70 4.23 -4.73
N ARG A 517 15.30 4.04 -3.46
CA ARG A 517 14.57 5.04 -2.67
C ARG A 517 15.36 6.33 -2.44
N LEU A 518 16.70 6.25 -2.45
CA LEU A 518 17.56 7.42 -2.27
C LEU A 518 17.58 8.35 -3.48
N THR A 519 17.29 7.85 -4.68
CA THR A 519 17.38 8.63 -5.93
C THR A 519 16.03 8.77 -6.64
N MET A 520 14.97 8.13 -6.13
CA MET A 520 13.67 8.08 -6.77
C MET A 520 12.56 8.02 -5.72
N ASP A 521 11.57 8.92 -5.86
CA ASP A 521 10.32 8.81 -5.10
C ASP A 521 9.36 7.84 -5.80
N ILE A 522 9.31 6.61 -5.28
CA ILE A 522 8.45 5.55 -5.83
C ILE A 522 6.96 5.94 -5.85
N ARG A 523 6.52 6.81 -4.92
CA ARG A 523 5.10 7.23 -4.83
C ARG A 523 4.73 8.01 -6.09
N SER A 524 5.57 8.98 -6.47
CA SER A 524 5.38 9.78 -7.68
C SER A 524 5.46 8.93 -8.94
N VAL A 525 6.45 8.04 -9.03
CA VAL A 525 6.67 7.19 -10.22
C VAL A 525 5.51 6.22 -10.45
N ARG A 526 4.96 5.61 -9.39
CA ARG A 526 3.79 4.73 -9.53
C ARG A 526 2.50 5.53 -9.77
N ALA A 527 2.34 6.70 -9.15
CA ALA A 527 1.16 7.54 -9.34
C ALA A 527 1.08 8.11 -10.77
N SER A 528 2.21 8.43 -11.40
CA SER A 528 2.23 8.97 -12.76
C SER A 528 1.60 8.02 -13.77
N VAL A 529 1.73 6.70 -13.60
CA VAL A 529 1.05 5.71 -14.45
C VAL A 529 -0.47 5.88 -14.40
N LEU A 530 -1.04 6.11 -13.21
CA LEU A 530 -2.48 6.31 -13.04
C LEU A 530 -2.97 7.59 -13.71
N TYR A 531 -2.28 8.71 -13.48
CA TYR A 531 -2.62 9.99 -14.12
C TYR A 531 -2.42 9.94 -15.65
N ASN A 532 -1.43 9.18 -16.13
CA ASN A 532 -1.25 8.94 -17.55
C ASN A 532 -2.41 8.12 -18.14
N GLN A 533 -2.95 7.14 -17.42
CA GLN A 533 -4.17 6.44 -17.86
C GLN A 533 -5.35 7.41 -17.94
N ASP A 534 -5.61 8.18 -16.88
CA ASP A 534 -6.68 9.17 -16.85
C ASP A 534 -6.60 10.14 -18.04
N LYS A 535 -5.42 10.69 -18.31
CA LYS A 535 -5.22 11.60 -19.44
C LYS A 535 -5.54 10.99 -20.82
N ASN A 536 -5.35 9.68 -20.97
CA ASN A 536 -5.50 9.00 -22.26
C ASN A 536 -6.82 8.24 -22.41
N LEU A 537 -7.64 8.15 -21.35
CA LEU A 537 -8.95 7.52 -21.41
C LEU A 537 -9.99 8.46 -22.03
N LYS A 538 -10.89 7.89 -22.84
CA LYS A 538 -11.98 8.63 -23.49
C LYS A 538 -13.02 9.14 -22.49
N LYS A 539 -13.25 8.38 -21.42
CA LYS A 539 -14.17 8.71 -20.33
C LYS A 539 -13.37 9.02 -19.08
N ARG A 540 -13.56 10.20 -18.51
CA ARG A 540 -12.76 10.71 -17.38
C ARG A 540 -13.60 11.07 -16.15
N LYS A 541 -14.91 10.80 -16.19
CA LYS A 541 -15.84 11.00 -15.08
C LYS A 541 -16.58 9.69 -14.81
N SER A 542 -16.71 9.30 -13.55
CA SER A 542 -17.26 7.98 -13.19
C SER A 542 -18.66 7.73 -13.74
N HIS A 543 -19.50 8.76 -13.75
CA HIS A 543 -20.87 8.70 -14.27
C HIS A 543 -20.96 8.59 -15.81
N GLU A 544 -19.84 8.61 -16.53
CA GLU A 544 -19.79 8.38 -17.97
C GLU A 544 -19.36 6.95 -18.35
N ASN A 545 -19.09 6.08 -17.37
CA ASN A 545 -18.74 4.68 -17.62
C ASN A 545 -19.95 3.95 -18.22
N GLY A 546 -19.80 3.44 -19.44
CA GLY A 546 -20.91 2.86 -20.18
C GLY A 546 -21.46 1.58 -19.56
N ALA A 547 -20.56 0.67 -19.17
CA ALA A 547 -20.93 -0.54 -18.45
C ALA A 547 -21.58 -0.25 -17.09
N LEU A 548 -21.09 0.78 -16.39
CA LEU A 548 -21.61 1.17 -15.09
C LEU A 548 -23.04 1.71 -15.21
N ASN A 549 -23.27 2.65 -16.13
CA ASN A 549 -24.61 3.21 -16.36
C ASN A 549 -25.59 2.12 -16.73
N LYS A 550 -25.18 1.16 -17.58
CA LYS A 550 -26.00 -0.01 -17.90
C LYS A 550 -26.35 -0.84 -16.65
N MET A 551 -25.41 -1.03 -15.72
CA MET A 551 -25.67 -1.74 -14.45
C MET A 551 -26.68 -0.97 -13.58
N TYR A 552 -26.55 0.35 -13.46
CA TYR A 552 -27.51 1.17 -12.72
C TYR A 552 -28.90 1.12 -13.38
N ASP A 553 -28.99 1.38 -14.68
CA ASP A 553 -30.24 1.41 -15.43
C ASP A 553 -31.01 0.07 -15.39
N THR A 554 -30.28 -1.05 -15.46
CA THR A 554 -30.91 -2.38 -15.56
C THR A 554 -31.07 -3.10 -14.23
N TYR A 555 -30.34 -2.69 -13.18
CA TYR A 555 -30.32 -3.44 -11.93
C TYR A 555 -30.37 -2.59 -10.66
N MET A 556 -29.45 -1.63 -10.47
CA MET A 556 -29.33 -0.91 -9.19
C MET A 556 -30.39 0.19 -9.01
N GLY A 557 -30.81 0.84 -10.10
CA GLY A 557 -31.67 2.02 -10.06
C GLY A 557 -30.88 3.30 -9.84
N GLU A 558 -31.39 4.19 -8.99
CA GLU A 558 -30.76 5.48 -8.68
C GLU A 558 -29.68 5.33 -7.60
N PRO A 559 -28.48 5.92 -7.77
CA PRO A 559 -27.45 5.96 -6.72
C PRO A 559 -27.99 6.60 -5.43
N GLY A 560 -27.50 6.16 -4.27
CA GLY A 560 -27.87 6.64 -2.95
C GLY A 560 -29.23 6.14 -2.46
N HIS A 561 -30.02 5.48 -3.31
CA HIS A 561 -31.41 5.15 -3.06
C HIS A 561 -31.77 3.70 -3.38
N GLY A 562 -32.93 3.25 -2.89
CA GLY A 562 -33.50 1.95 -3.20
C GLY A 562 -32.51 0.79 -3.04
N LYS A 563 -32.31 0.03 -4.13
CA LYS A 563 -31.43 -1.14 -4.15
C LYS A 563 -29.95 -0.77 -4.07
N ALA A 564 -29.53 0.36 -4.66
CA ALA A 564 -28.16 0.84 -4.53
C ALA A 564 -27.83 1.07 -3.05
N HIS A 565 -28.69 1.78 -2.31
CA HIS A 565 -28.51 1.98 -0.88
C HIS A 565 -28.44 0.67 -0.08
N GLU A 566 -29.36 -0.26 -0.34
CA GLU A 566 -29.43 -1.55 0.36
C GLU A 566 -28.17 -2.42 0.15
N LEU A 567 -27.65 -2.47 -1.08
CA LEU A 567 -26.56 -3.39 -1.42
C LEU A 567 -25.17 -2.77 -1.30
N LEU A 568 -25.05 -1.49 -1.63
CA LEU A 568 -23.78 -0.81 -1.90
C LEU A 568 -23.31 0.08 -0.76
N HIS A 569 -24.13 0.27 0.29
CA HIS A 569 -23.78 1.08 1.45
C HIS A 569 -23.54 0.24 2.69
N MET A 570 -22.86 0.84 3.66
CA MET A 570 -22.73 0.35 5.02
C MET A 570 -22.46 1.51 5.97
N SER A 571 -22.62 1.26 7.27
CA SER A 571 -22.21 2.22 8.30
C SER A 571 -21.42 1.51 9.39
N TYR A 572 -20.36 2.15 9.83
CA TYR A 572 -19.51 1.64 10.90
C TYR A 572 -20.09 2.05 12.25
N LYS A 573 -20.21 1.08 13.17
CA LYS A 573 -20.67 1.32 14.54
C LYS A 573 -19.49 1.22 15.49
N ASN A 574 -19.52 2.00 16.57
CA ASN A 574 -18.50 1.91 17.61
C ASN A 574 -18.51 0.49 18.21
N LYS A 575 -17.33 -0.08 18.43
CA LYS A 575 -17.15 -1.44 18.95
C LYS A 575 -17.15 -1.49 20.46
#